data_AF-A0A3A2ZC70-F1
#
_entry.id   AF-A0A3A2ZC70-F1
#
_cell.length_a   1.000
_cell.length_b   1.000
_cell.length_c   1.000
_cell.angle_alpha   90.00
_cell.angle_beta   90.00
_cell.angle_gamma   90.00
#
_symmetry.space_group_name_H-M   'P 1'
#
loop_
_entity.id
_entity.type
_entity.pdbx_description
1 polymer ?
#
loop_
_entity_poly.entity_id
_entity_poly.type
_entity_poly.pdbx_seq_one_letter_code
_entity_poly.pdbx_strand_id
1 'polypeptide(L)'
;DHPGGKAMIGSGVGKDATAMFNGGVYMHSNAAHNLLSTMRVGVIRGGGEVDIWRRSQLEAKGEVSRDSSGERIIRAGYQPTKVLQNTPTAGAA
;
A
#
# COMPACT_ATOMS: atom_id res chain seq x y z
N ASP A 1 -1.99 -24.33 -7.74
CA ASP A 1 -1.28 -23.69 -6.62
C ASP A 1 -0.49 -22.48 -7.07
N HIS A 2 -0.32 -21.50 -6.18
CA HIS A 2 0.46 -20.30 -6.45
C HIS A 2 1.84 -20.42 -5.79
N PRO A 3 2.96 -20.21 -6.53
CA PRO A 3 4.30 -20.35 -5.97
C PRO A 3 4.59 -19.45 -4.77
N GLY A 4 3.98 -18.25 -4.72
CA GLY A 4 4.08 -17.33 -3.58
C GLY A 4 3.15 -17.66 -2.40
N GLY A 5 2.51 -18.83 -2.40
CA GLY A 5 1.61 -19.29 -1.35
C GLY A 5 0.19 -18.71 -1.44
N LYS A 6 -0.72 -19.30 -0.65
CA LYS A 6 -2.16 -18.96 -0.64
C LYS A 6 -2.45 -17.64 0.08
N ALA A 7 -1.67 -17.28 1.09
CA ALA A 7 -1.86 -16.05 1.86
C ALA A 7 -1.76 -14.79 0.98
N MET A 8 -0.86 -14.80 -0.01
CA MET A 8 -0.69 -13.70 -0.96
C MET A 8 -1.89 -13.52 -1.89
N ILE A 9 -2.56 -14.60 -2.27
CA ILE A 9 -3.82 -14.52 -3.02
C ILE A 9 -4.93 -14.02 -2.09
N GLY A 10 -5.00 -14.56 -0.87
CA GLY A 10 -6.02 -14.20 0.10
C GLY A 10 -6.05 -12.70 0.45
N SER A 11 -4.88 -12.05 0.51
CA SER A 11 -4.80 -10.62 0.82
C SER A 11 -5.34 -9.70 -0.29
N GLY A 12 -5.39 -10.18 -1.53
CA GLY A 12 -5.87 -9.47 -2.73
C GLY A 12 -7.34 -9.72 -3.07
N VAL A 13 -8.06 -10.56 -2.32
CA VAL A 13 -9.49 -10.82 -2.58
C VAL A 13 -10.29 -9.54 -2.39
N GLY A 14 -11.05 -9.15 -3.43
CA GLY A 14 -11.90 -7.96 -3.42
C GLY A 14 -11.15 -6.62 -3.59
N LYS A 15 -9.85 -6.65 -3.90
CA LYS A 15 -9.00 -5.46 -4.09
C LYS A 15 -8.35 -5.47 -5.47
N ASP A 16 -7.81 -4.32 -5.89
CA ASP A 16 -6.95 -4.28 -7.07
C ASP A 16 -5.54 -4.83 -6.74
N ALA A 17 -5.25 -6.04 -7.21
CA ALA A 17 -3.95 -6.69 -7.05
C ALA A 17 -2.98 -6.42 -8.21
N THR A 18 -3.29 -5.50 -9.15
CA THR A 18 -2.50 -5.22 -10.35
C THR A 18 -1.04 -4.91 -10.02
N ALA A 19 -0.81 -4.06 -9.02
CA ALA A 19 0.56 -3.72 -8.65
C ALA A 19 1.30 -4.86 -7.96
N MET A 20 0.61 -5.66 -7.13
CA MET A 20 1.23 -6.84 -6.49
C MET A 20 1.77 -7.82 -7.53
N PHE A 21 1.09 -7.93 -8.68
CA PHE A 21 1.45 -8.80 -9.78
C PHE A 21 2.55 -8.22 -10.69
N ASN A 22 2.51 -6.91 -10.95
CA ASN A 22 3.42 -6.21 -11.87
C ASN A 22 4.64 -5.57 -11.18
N GLY A 23 5.12 -6.13 -10.05
CA GLY A 23 6.37 -5.69 -9.44
C GLY A 23 6.30 -4.69 -8.28
N GLY A 24 5.12 -4.39 -7.76
CA GLY A 24 4.98 -3.70 -6.48
C GLY A 24 5.37 -4.58 -5.29
N VAL A 25 5.25 -5.90 -5.42
CA VAL A 25 5.76 -6.89 -4.44
C VAL A 25 6.62 -7.93 -5.14
N TYR A 26 6.08 -8.56 -6.20
CA TYR A 26 6.81 -9.50 -7.04
C TYR A 26 6.61 -9.17 -8.51
N MET A 27 7.71 -9.19 -9.27
CA MET A 27 7.66 -9.13 -10.72
C MET A 27 7.37 -10.53 -11.27
N HIS A 28 6.16 -10.73 -11.79
CA HIS A 28 5.78 -12.00 -12.38
C HIS A 28 6.39 -12.20 -13.76
N SER A 29 6.71 -13.46 -14.10
CA SER A 29 7.24 -13.82 -15.41
C SER A 29 6.14 -13.86 -16.47
N ASN A 30 6.53 -13.83 -17.75
CA ASN A 30 5.60 -13.97 -18.88
C ASN A 30 4.73 -15.24 -18.78
N ALA A 31 5.28 -16.34 -18.24
CA ALA A 31 4.51 -17.56 -18.02
C ALA A 31 3.35 -17.35 -17.04
N ALA A 32 3.56 -16.57 -15.98
CA ALA A 32 2.50 -16.23 -15.02
C ALA A 32 1.45 -15.28 -15.63
N HIS A 33 1.85 -14.33 -16.48
CA HIS A 33 0.91 -13.50 -17.24
C HIS A 33 0.02 -14.32 -18.19
N ASN A 34 0.62 -15.29 -18.88
CA ASN A 34 -0.10 -16.20 -19.76
C ASN A 34 -1.07 -17.09 -18.97
N LEU A 35 -0.64 -17.60 -17.81
CA LEU A 35 -1.51 -18.38 -16.93
C LEU A 35 -2.69 -17.54 -16.41
N LEU A 36 -2.45 -16.32 -15.93
CA LEU A 36 -3.53 -15.42 -15.45
C LEU A 36 -4.55 -15.16 -16.57
N SER A 37 -4.10 -15.08 -17.81
CA SER A 37 -4.97 -14.87 -18.97
C SER A 37 -6.02 -15.96 -19.17
N THR A 38 -5.78 -17.19 -18.69
CA THR A 38 -6.75 -18.31 -18.74
C THR A 38 -7.74 -18.30 -17.58
N MET A 39 -7.45 -17.54 -16.51
CA MET A 39 -8.27 -17.44 -15.30
C MET A 39 -9.21 -16.20 -15.31
N ARG A 40 -9.23 -15.44 -16.41
CA ARG A 40 -10.10 -14.26 -16.56
C ARG A 40 -11.56 -14.67 -16.74
N VAL A 41 -12.43 -14.18 -15.87
CA VAL A 41 -13.88 -14.49 -15.89
C VAL A 41 -14.76 -13.26 -16.14
N GLY A 42 -14.19 -12.05 -16.17
CA GLY A 42 -14.92 -10.82 -16.37
C GLY A 42 -14.01 -9.61 -16.49
N VAL A 43 -14.60 -8.47 -16.80
CA VAL A 43 -13.93 -7.17 -16.91
C VAL A 43 -14.75 -6.14 -16.14
N ILE A 44 -14.09 -5.26 -15.39
CA ILE A 44 -14.75 -4.18 -14.66
C ILE A 44 -15.21 -3.12 -15.68
N ARG A 45 -16.52 -2.89 -15.78
CA ARG A 45 -17.09 -1.86 -16.67
C ARG A 45 -16.61 -0.47 -16.25
N GLY A 46 -16.19 0.33 -17.24
CA GLY A 46 -15.68 1.68 -17.01
C GLY A 46 -14.19 1.76 -16.66
N GLY A 47 -13.50 0.60 -16.57
CA GLY A 47 -12.13 0.54 -16.10
C GLY A 47 -12.03 0.71 -14.58
N GLY A 48 -10.92 0.24 -14.00
CA GLY A 48 -10.58 0.45 -12.60
C GLY A 48 -9.36 1.35 -12.51
N GLU A 49 -9.41 2.37 -11.65
CA GLU A 49 -8.22 3.12 -11.27
C GLU A 49 -7.29 2.18 -10.50
N VAL A 50 -6.00 2.20 -10.82
CA VAL A 50 -5.02 1.36 -10.13
C VAL A 50 -4.86 1.86 -8.70
N ASP A 51 -5.05 1.00 -7.70
CA ASP A 51 -5.11 1.41 -6.28
C ASP A 51 -3.86 2.20 -5.83
N ILE A 52 -2.68 1.84 -6.34
CA ILE A 52 -1.44 2.58 -6.05
C ILE A 52 -1.47 4.00 -6.58
N TRP A 53 -2.02 4.19 -7.77
CA TRP A 53 -2.07 5.48 -8.46
C TRP A 53 -3.13 6.37 -7.83
N ARG A 54 -4.26 5.79 -7.42
CA ARG A 54 -5.25 6.45 -6.57
C ARG A 54 -4.60 6.99 -5.31
N ARG A 55 -3.86 6.13 -4.59
CA ARG A 55 -3.25 6.47 -3.30
C ARG A 55 -2.18 7.54 -3.45
N SER A 56 -1.32 7.46 -4.46
CA SER A 56 -0.30 8.48 -4.72
C SER A 56 -0.92 9.83 -5.13
N GLN A 57 -2.03 9.83 -5.88
CA GLN A 57 -2.76 11.06 -6.19
C GLN A 57 -3.43 11.68 -4.96
N LEU A 58 -4.02 10.87 -4.08
CA LEU A 58 -4.58 11.35 -2.81
C LEU A 58 -3.49 11.92 -1.90
N GLU A 59 -2.31 11.28 -1.86
CA GLU A 59 -1.15 11.78 -1.11
C GLU A 59 -0.62 13.10 -1.70
N ALA A 60 -0.49 13.18 -3.03
CA ALA A 60 -0.05 14.38 -3.73
C ALA A 60 -1.05 15.55 -3.57
N LYS A 61 -2.35 15.26 -3.52
CA LYS A 61 -3.42 16.23 -3.20
C LYS A 61 -3.46 16.60 -1.71
N GLY A 62 -2.70 15.93 -0.86
CA GLY A 62 -2.67 16.18 0.59
C GLY A 62 -3.88 15.63 1.36
N GLU A 63 -4.70 14.79 0.74
CA GLU A 63 -5.94 14.25 1.33
C GLU A 63 -5.71 13.10 2.32
N VAL A 64 -4.51 12.49 2.34
CA VAL A 64 -4.13 11.43 3.33
C VAL A 64 -3.81 12.01 4.72
N SER A 65 -4.28 13.23 4.97
CA SER A 65 -4.22 13.86 6.28
C SER A 65 -5.33 13.35 7.21
N ARG A 66 -6.29 12.51 6.76
CA ARG A 66 -7.42 12.05 7.59
C ARG A 66 -7.64 10.54 7.55
N ASP A 67 -8.05 9.95 8.67
CA ASP A 67 -8.38 8.53 8.80
C ASP A 67 -9.80 8.21 8.27
N SER A 68 -10.21 6.94 8.35
CA SER A 68 -11.54 6.48 7.93
C SER A 68 -12.70 7.06 8.76
N SER A 69 -12.41 7.62 9.95
CA SER A 69 -13.33 8.35 10.82
C SER A 69 -13.34 9.86 10.55
N GLY A 70 -12.48 10.35 9.64
CA GLY A 70 -12.32 11.76 9.31
C GLY A 70 -11.40 12.54 10.26
N GLU A 71 -10.76 11.88 11.23
CA GLU A 71 -9.81 12.52 12.14
C GLU A 71 -8.45 12.73 11.47
N ARG A 72 -7.72 13.77 11.89
CA ARG A 72 -6.44 14.11 11.28
C ARG A 72 -5.36 13.08 11.68
N ILE A 73 -4.75 12.41 10.70
CA ILE A 73 -3.61 11.51 10.92
C ILE A 73 -2.37 12.35 11.24
N ILE A 74 -1.89 12.25 12.48
CA ILE A 74 -0.67 12.93 12.94
C ILE A 74 0.53 11.99 12.73
N ARG A 75 1.48 12.38 11.87
CA ARG A 75 2.71 11.58 11.62
C ARG A 75 3.68 11.66 12.80
N ALA A 76 4.52 10.63 12.94
CA ALA A 76 5.57 10.59 13.96
C ALA A 76 6.44 11.85 13.90
N GLY A 77 6.62 12.51 15.06
CA GLY A 77 7.34 13.79 15.16
C GLY A 77 6.45 15.05 15.18
N TYR A 78 5.21 14.96 14.70
CA TYR A 78 4.21 16.05 14.74
C TYR A 78 3.20 15.88 15.89
N GLN A 79 3.46 14.95 16.81
CA GLN A 79 2.60 14.68 17.95
C GLN A 79 2.57 15.91 18.87
N PRO A 80 1.39 16.47 19.20
CA PRO A 80 1.26 17.66 20.06
C PRO A 80 1.91 17.49 21.43
N THR A 81 2.01 16.24 21.91
CA THR A 81 2.57 15.87 23.20
C THR A 81 4.05 15.50 23.16
N LYS A 82 4.74 15.66 22.03
CA LYS A 82 6.17 15.34 21.93
C LYS A 82 6.98 16.35 22.73
N VAL A 83 7.35 15.98 23.95
CA VAL A 83 8.33 16.70 24.76
C VAL A 83 9.71 16.40 24.18
N LEU A 84 10.43 17.44 23.72
CA LEU A 84 11.84 17.29 23.34
C LEU A 84 12.61 17.04 24.64
N GLN A 85 12.97 15.78 24.92
CA GLN A 85 13.91 15.49 25.99
C GLN A 85 15.27 16.06 25.59
N ASN A 86 15.68 17.15 26.24
CA ASN A 86 17.05 17.62 26.18
C ASN A 86 17.92 16.57 26.87
N THR A 87 18.71 15.81 26.12
CA THR A 87 19.69 14.87 26.69
C THR A 87 20.77 15.67 27.41
N PRO A 88 20.95 15.54 28.73
CA PRO A 88 22.08 16.16 29.40
C PRO A 88 23.36 15.44 28.94
N THR A 89 24.35 16.23 28.50
CA THR A 89 25.69 15.73 28.17
C THR A 89 26.28 15.06 29.41
N ALA A 90 26.56 13.75 29.32
CA ALA A 90 27.19 12.99 30.39
C ALA A 90 28.49 13.70 30.83
N GLY A 91 28.59 13.98 32.13
CA GLY A 91 29.76 14.61 32.73
C GLY A 91 31.01 13.76 32.51
N ALA A 92 32.06 14.41 32.02
CA ALA A 92 33.41 13.89 32.07
C ALA A 92 33.82 13.70 33.54
N ALA A 93 34.25 12.48 33.88
CA ALA A 93 34.98 12.14 35.10
C ALA A 93 36.42 11.83 34.71
#